data_AF-A0A1W1WV35-F1
#
_entry.id   AF-A0A1W1WV35-F1
#
_cell.length_a   1.000
_cell.length_b   1.000
_cell.length_c   1.000
_cell.angle_alpha   90.00
_cell.angle_beta   90.00
_cell.angle_gamma   90.00
#
_symmetry.space_group_name_H-M   'P 1'
#
loop_
_entity.id
_entity.type
_entity.pdbx_description
1 polymer ?
#
loop_
_entity_poly.entity_id
_entity_poly.type
_entity_poly.pdbx_seq_one_letter_code
_entity_poly.pdbx_strand_id
1 'polypeptide(L)'
;MMKIIFSRKGFDSSHGGYASPIFPDGTLFSVPIPDKKTSISYKDLKFTYEGEPIQRILNDLTNKKIRSGKKHDCDYFSDKFKCHFDPMIFENDQFNGIAFGQEGASASHLINQKVQEGDIFLFYGWFKEVEKIDNKWQYKKDAKDLHVIWGYMEVGKVLHINNDNTNKILQIYPFLAKHPHIEITRKNPNIIFISKNFKRLKYNNYTLLSDIENYKGRSYWKLPSFFNQPQAFTYVKNFIANNDFVNIKAPYIGQEFVLDLDSTSEKGKILEYIFNFS
;
A
#
# COMPACT_ATOMS: atom_id res chain seq x y z
N MET A 1 11.69 -3.95 -20.71
CA MET A 1 11.01 -4.95 -19.86
C MET A 1 10.18 -4.24 -18.82
N MET A 2 8.99 -4.75 -18.47
CA MET A 2 8.07 -4.08 -17.53
C MET A 2 7.51 -5.06 -16.52
N LYS A 3 7.48 -4.67 -15.24
CA LYS A 3 6.91 -5.49 -14.16
C LYS A 3 5.83 -4.75 -13.42
N ILE A 4 4.87 -5.51 -12.89
CA ILE A 4 3.90 -5.03 -11.93
C ILE A 4 4.21 -5.66 -10.58
N ILE A 5 4.34 -4.82 -9.56
CA ILE A 5 4.66 -5.24 -8.21
C ILE A 5 3.45 -4.95 -7.33
N PHE A 6 2.84 -6.01 -6.81
CA PHE A 6 1.80 -5.88 -5.81
C PHE A 6 2.46 -5.71 -4.46
N SER A 7 2.35 -4.52 -3.85
CA SER A 7 2.95 -4.21 -2.55
C SER A 7 1.86 -3.97 -1.52
N ARG A 8 1.86 -4.79 -0.47
CA ARG A 8 0.91 -4.66 0.64
C ARG A 8 1.31 -3.51 1.54
N LYS A 9 0.37 -2.61 1.81
CA LYS A 9 0.54 -1.41 2.65
C LYS A 9 -0.65 -1.16 3.56
N GLY A 10 -0.39 -0.33 4.57
CA GLY A 10 -1.33 0.03 5.61
C GLY A 10 -1.47 -1.02 6.70
N PHE A 11 -2.38 -0.77 7.64
CA PHE A 11 -2.65 -1.64 8.77
C PHE A 11 -2.90 -3.10 8.37
N ASP A 12 -2.39 -4.00 9.21
CA ASP A 12 -2.69 -5.43 9.17
C ASP A 12 -3.17 -5.91 10.55
N SER A 13 -3.45 -7.21 10.66
CA SER A 13 -3.94 -7.83 11.90
C SER A 13 -2.96 -7.76 13.08
N SER A 14 -1.67 -7.57 12.81
CA SER A 14 -0.56 -7.56 13.77
C SER A 14 -0.04 -6.13 14.04
N HIS A 15 -0.09 -5.25 13.03
CA HIS A 15 0.40 -3.88 13.03
C HIS A 15 -0.75 -2.92 12.68
N GLY A 16 -1.27 -2.23 13.68
CA GLY A 16 -2.50 -1.45 13.60
C GLY A 16 -3.69 -2.22 14.16
N GLY A 17 -3.99 -3.40 13.60
CA GLY A 17 -5.03 -4.31 14.08
C GLY A 17 -6.46 -4.01 13.60
N TYR A 18 -6.61 -3.07 12.66
CA TYR A 18 -7.89 -2.59 12.15
C TYR A 18 -7.82 -2.39 10.64
N ALA A 19 -8.97 -2.45 9.96
CA ALA A 19 -9.08 -2.18 8.54
C ALA A 19 -8.94 -0.68 8.23
N SER A 20 -8.35 -0.35 7.10
CA SER A 20 -8.39 1.02 6.57
C SER A 20 -9.81 1.38 6.10
N PRO A 21 -10.29 2.64 6.25
CA PRO A 21 -11.64 3.00 5.87
C PRO A 21 -11.84 3.07 4.35
N ILE A 22 -12.99 2.54 3.90
CA ILE A 22 -13.61 2.88 2.62
C ILE A 22 -14.77 3.82 2.94
N PHE A 23 -14.66 5.08 2.54
CA PHE A 23 -15.67 6.09 2.80
C PHE A 23 -16.86 5.97 1.83
N PRO A 24 -18.04 6.54 2.17
CA PRO A 24 -19.25 6.43 1.35
C PRO A 24 -19.11 6.84 -0.12
N ASP A 25 -18.24 7.81 -0.44
CA ASP A 25 -17.98 8.28 -1.81
C ASP A 25 -16.91 7.45 -2.56
N GLY A 26 -16.48 6.33 -1.99
CA GLY A 26 -15.42 5.47 -2.49
C GLY A 26 -14.01 5.98 -2.17
N THR A 27 -13.84 7.08 -1.43
CA THR A 27 -12.51 7.53 -0.99
C THR A 27 -11.86 6.47 -0.11
N LEU A 28 -10.57 6.22 -0.37
CA LEU A 28 -9.75 5.27 0.36
C LEU A 28 -8.69 6.03 1.16
N PHE A 29 -8.44 5.59 2.40
CA PHE A 29 -7.29 6.05 3.17
C PHE A 29 -6.54 4.87 3.77
N SER A 30 -5.39 4.50 3.21
CA SER A 30 -4.53 3.44 3.76
C SER A 30 -3.83 3.93 5.02
N VAL A 31 -4.18 3.37 6.18
CA VAL A 31 -3.64 3.83 7.47
C VAL A 31 -2.23 3.28 7.69
N PRO A 32 -1.18 4.10 7.85
CA PRO A 32 0.19 3.62 7.94
C PRO A 32 0.43 2.79 9.20
N ILE A 33 1.26 1.73 9.10
CA ILE A 33 1.56 0.85 10.25
C ILE A 33 2.30 1.59 11.37
N PRO A 34 2.18 1.15 12.64
CA PRO A 34 2.92 1.76 13.74
C PRO A 34 4.42 1.52 13.58
N ASP A 35 5.24 2.55 13.79
CA ASP A 35 6.69 2.44 13.86
C ASP A 35 7.22 3.51 14.81
N LYS A 36 7.74 3.07 15.97
CA LYS A 36 8.22 3.98 17.02
C LYS A 36 9.53 4.68 16.67
N LYS A 37 10.23 4.21 15.63
CA LYS A 37 11.55 4.71 15.28
C LYS A 37 11.50 5.98 14.43
N THR A 38 10.41 6.20 13.69
CA THR A 38 10.25 7.38 12.80
C THR A 38 9.94 8.65 13.58
N SER A 39 10.10 9.82 12.98
CA SER A 39 9.67 11.10 13.57
C SER A 39 8.19 11.37 13.40
N ILE A 40 7.57 10.85 12.34
CA ILE A 40 6.19 11.14 11.95
C ILE A 40 5.21 10.39 12.85
N SER A 41 4.29 11.14 13.43
CA SER A 41 3.18 10.64 14.22
C SER A 41 1.88 10.59 13.42
N TYR A 42 0.90 9.84 13.93
CA TYR A 42 -0.45 9.87 13.34
C TYR A 42 -1.05 11.28 13.38
N LYS A 43 -0.68 12.13 14.34
CA LYS A 43 -1.09 13.53 14.44
C LYS A 43 -0.65 14.35 13.22
N ASP A 44 0.45 13.98 12.58
CA ASP A 44 1.04 14.71 11.45
C ASP A 44 0.40 14.34 10.10
N LEU A 45 -0.47 13.31 10.08
CA LEU A 45 -1.13 12.88 8.85
C LEU A 45 -2.14 13.94 8.37
N LYS A 46 -1.90 14.42 7.14
CA LYS A 46 -2.74 15.40 6.46
C LYS A 46 -3.77 14.68 5.59
N PHE A 47 -4.87 14.27 6.20
CA PHE A 47 -6.04 13.76 5.50
C PHE A 47 -7.31 14.18 6.23
N THR A 48 -8.30 14.62 5.46
CA THR A 48 -9.62 15.00 5.96
C THR A 48 -10.70 14.37 5.09
N TYR A 49 -11.79 13.92 5.71
CA TYR A 49 -12.99 13.47 5.00
C TYR A 49 -14.21 14.16 5.62
N GLU A 50 -15.06 14.78 4.79
CA GLU A 50 -16.21 15.60 5.24
C GLU A 50 -15.82 16.64 6.32
N GLY A 51 -14.66 17.28 6.14
CA GLY A 51 -14.13 18.28 7.08
C GLY A 51 -13.55 17.72 8.38
N GLU A 52 -13.60 16.40 8.61
CA GLU A 52 -13.03 15.78 9.80
C GLU A 52 -11.62 15.25 9.56
N PRO A 53 -10.67 15.54 10.45
CA PRO A 53 -9.31 15.04 10.33
C PRO A 53 -9.25 13.54 10.63
N ILE A 54 -8.38 12.82 9.93
CA ILE A 54 -8.28 11.36 10.02
C ILE A 54 -8.09 10.85 11.45
N GLN A 55 -7.44 11.63 12.32
CA GLN A 55 -7.20 11.27 13.71
C GLN A 55 -8.51 11.10 14.49
N ARG A 56 -9.50 11.96 14.26
CA ARG A 56 -10.84 11.83 14.86
C ARG A 56 -11.53 10.56 14.37
N ILE A 57 -11.51 10.34 13.05
CA ILE A 57 -12.11 9.17 12.41
C ILE A 57 -11.48 7.88 12.96
N LEU A 58 -10.15 7.81 13.06
CA LEU A 58 -9.45 6.66 13.62
C LEU A 58 -9.74 6.44 15.10
N ASN A 59 -9.85 7.51 15.90
CA ASN A 59 -10.26 7.41 17.30
C ASN A 59 -11.66 6.76 17.42
N ASP A 60 -12.61 7.13 16.55
CA ASP A 60 -13.95 6.55 16.51
C ASP A 60 -13.92 5.07 16.07
N LEU A 61 -13.30 4.78 14.93
CA LEU A 61 -13.26 3.44 14.33
C LEU A 61 -12.56 2.41 15.21
N THR A 62 -11.50 2.83 15.89
CA THR A 62 -10.67 1.91 16.67
C THR A 62 -11.04 1.86 18.15
N ASN A 63 -11.93 2.76 18.58
CA ASN A 63 -12.21 3.09 19.98
C ASN A 63 -10.91 3.44 20.75
N LYS A 64 -10.13 4.37 20.18
CA LYS A 64 -8.85 4.82 20.70
C LYS A 64 -7.88 3.68 21.03
N LYS A 65 -7.73 2.71 20.14
CA LYS A 65 -6.84 1.55 20.36
C LYS A 65 -6.03 1.24 19.13
N ILE A 66 -4.82 0.73 19.35
CA ILE A 66 -3.94 0.29 18.28
C ILE A 66 -3.21 -0.99 18.70
N ARG A 67 -2.83 -1.81 17.71
CA ARG A 67 -2.01 -3.01 17.94
C ARG A 67 -0.59 -2.80 17.44
N SER A 68 0.39 -3.09 18.29
CA SER A 68 1.80 -3.24 17.90
C SER A 68 2.37 -4.38 18.73
N GLY A 69 2.22 -5.61 18.23
CA GLY A 69 2.36 -6.84 19.04
C GLY A 69 1.17 -7.05 19.97
N LYS A 70 0.94 -6.14 20.92
CA LYS A 70 -0.24 -6.12 21.80
C LYS A 70 -1.13 -4.90 21.58
N LYS A 71 -2.41 -5.03 21.97
CA LYS A 71 -3.39 -3.94 21.94
C LYS A 71 -3.13 -2.98 23.09
N HIS A 72 -3.20 -1.69 22.84
CA HIS A 72 -3.04 -0.63 23.84
C HIS A 72 -3.84 0.61 23.43
N ASP A 73 -4.08 1.49 24.39
CA ASP A 73 -4.81 2.73 24.14
C ASP A 73 -3.95 3.68 23.30
N CYS A 74 -4.62 4.36 22.37
CA CYS A 74 -4.05 5.21 21.35
C CYS A 74 -4.99 6.37 21.08
N ASP A 75 -4.55 7.58 21.41
CA ASP A 75 -5.18 8.79 20.90
C ASP A 75 -4.39 9.25 19.67
N TYR A 76 -5.01 9.20 18.50
CA TYR A 76 -4.36 9.53 17.24
C TYR A 76 -4.00 11.03 17.11
N PHE A 77 -4.47 11.90 18.02
CA PHE A 77 -4.00 13.29 18.13
C PHE A 77 -2.72 13.46 18.96
N SER A 78 -2.26 12.39 19.63
CA SER A 78 -1.01 12.43 20.38
C SER A 78 0.19 12.19 19.46
N ASP A 79 1.24 12.96 19.69
CA ASP A 79 2.58 12.80 19.10
C ASP A 79 3.30 11.51 19.54
N LYS A 80 2.81 10.83 20.59
CA LYS A 80 3.39 9.58 21.10
C LYS A 80 3.26 8.41 20.12
N PHE A 81 2.26 8.44 19.25
CA PHE A 81 1.95 7.32 18.36
C PHE A 81 2.52 7.60 16.97
N LYS A 82 3.72 7.05 16.77
CA LYS A 82 4.52 7.17 15.55
C LYS A 82 4.16 6.11 14.52
N CYS A 83 4.28 6.46 13.24
CA CYS A 83 3.89 5.61 12.14
C CYS A 83 4.95 5.58 11.03
N HIS A 84 4.95 4.47 10.30
CA HIS A 84 5.75 4.29 9.10
C HIS A 84 4.97 4.82 7.90
N PHE A 85 4.99 6.14 7.69
CA PHE A 85 4.28 6.77 6.58
C PHE A 85 5.02 6.54 5.25
N ASP A 86 4.76 5.38 4.66
CA ASP A 86 5.37 4.89 3.42
C ASP A 86 4.37 4.00 2.65
N PRO A 87 4.08 4.24 1.35
CA PRO A 87 4.60 5.30 0.50
C PRO A 87 4.27 6.70 1.02
N MET A 88 5.27 7.58 0.98
CA MET A 88 5.14 8.97 1.41
C MET A 88 4.78 9.85 0.21
N ILE A 89 3.70 10.63 0.35
CA ILE A 89 3.28 11.61 -0.65
C ILE A 89 3.99 12.94 -0.38
N PHE A 90 4.54 13.54 -1.44
CA PHE A 90 5.08 14.88 -1.46
C PHE A 90 4.28 15.72 -2.44
N GLU A 91 3.72 16.81 -1.96
CA GLU A 91 2.97 17.79 -2.75
C GLU A 91 3.54 19.18 -2.42
N ASN A 92 4.73 19.47 -2.97
CA ASN A 92 5.42 20.76 -2.77
C ASN A 92 6.26 21.14 -3.99
N ASP A 93 6.81 22.35 -3.98
CA ASP A 93 7.57 22.92 -5.10
C ASP A 93 8.82 22.11 -5.48
N GLN A 94 9.38 21.31 -4.56
CA GLN A 94 10.55 20.47 -4.84
C GLN A 94 10.17 19.17 -5.54
N PHE A 95 9.01 18.60 -5.20
CA PHE A 95 8.53 17.35 -5.77
C PHE A 95 7.03 17.18 -5.56
N ASN A 96 6.33 16.82 -6.64
CA ASN A 96 4.94 16.38 -6.62
C ASN A 96 4.89 14.91 -7.05
N GLY A 97 4.82 14.01 -6.09
CA GLY A 97 4.96 12.57 -6.32
C GLY A 97 4.94 11.75 -5.05
N ILE A 98 5.27 10.47 -5.16
CA ILE A 98 5.48 9.60 -4.00
C ILE A 98 6.88 9.02 -3.98
N ALA A 99 7.41 8.81 -2.78
CA ALA A 99 8.54 7.93 -2.56
C ALA A 99 8.09 6.69 -1.78
N PHE A 100 8.67 5.55 -2.10
CA PHE A 100 8.35 4.27 -1.47
C PHE A 100 9.64 3.55 -1.08
N GLY A 101 9.78 3.16 0.19
CA GLY A 101 10.96 2.49 0.72
C GLY A 101 10.80 0.99 0.96
N GLN A 102 11.89 0.24 0.81
CA GLN A 102 11.97 -1.12 1.31
C GLN A 102 13.30 -1.40 2.02
N GLU A 103 13.28 -2.31 2.98
CA GLU A 103 14.47 -2.73 3.72
C GLU A 103 14.59 -4.25 3.86
N GLY A 104 15.82 -4.74 4.08
CA GLY A 104 16.11 -6.15 4.37
C GLY A 104 15.60 -7.10 3.29
N ALA A 105 14.86 -8.15 3.70
CA ALA A 105 14.42 -9.21 2.80
C ALA A 105 13.49 -8.73 1.68
N SER A 106 12.60 -7.77 1.95
CA SER A 106 11.73 -7.18 0.91
C SER A 106 12.55 -6.39 -0.11
N ALA A 107 13.52 -5.60 0.34
CA ALA A 107 14.44 -4.91 -0.58
C ALA A 107 15.28 -5.90 -1.40
N SER A 108 15.84 -6.94 -0.76
CA SER A 108 16.58 -8.00 -1.46
C SER A 108 15.72 -8.69 -2.51
N HIS A 109 14.44 -8.95 -2.23
CA HIS A 109 13.52 -9.54 -3.21
C HIS A 109 13.39 -8.64 -4.44
N LEU A 110 13.10 -7.35 -4.25
CA LEU A 110 12.93 -6.40 -5.37
C LEU A 110 14.22 -6.23 -6.19
N ILE A 111 15.39 -6.20 -5.54
CA ILE A 111 16.70 -6.18 -6.20
C ILE A 111 16.89 -7.44 -7.05
N ASN A 112 16.62 -8.62 -6.48
CA ASN A 112 16.77 -9.89 -7.18
C ASN A 112 15.78 -10.04 -8.35
N GLN A 113 14.58 -9.45 -8.23
CA GLN A 113 13.61 -9.34 -9.32
C GLN A 113 13.96 -8.24 -10.33
N LYS A 114 15.07 -7.52 -10.13
CA LYS A 114 15.54 -6.43 -11.00
C LYS A 114 14.43 -5.41 -11.26
N VAL A 115 13.77 -4.96 -10.19
CA VAL A 115 12.80 -3.87 -10.27
C VAL A 115 13.54 -2.58 -10.61
N GLN A 116 13.06 -1.85 -11.62
CA GLN A 116 13.77 -0.72 -12.22
C GLN A 116 12.80 0.37 -12.68
N GLU A 117 13.36 1.45 -13.25
CA GLU A 117 12.58 2.53 -13.87
C GLU A 117 11.63 1.99 -14.95
N GLY A 118 10.38 2.49 -14.95
CA GLY A 118 9.30 2.04 -15.84
C GLY A 118 8.45 0.88 -15.28
N ASP A 119 8.86 0.23 -14.19
CA ASP A 119 8.02 -0.76 -13.50
C ASP A 119 6.89 -0.06 -12.70
N ILE A 120 5.81 -0.78 -12.40
CA ILE A 120 4.62 -0.25 -11.71
C ILE A 120 4.45 -0.93 -10.35
N PHE A 121 4.36 -0.15 -9.28
CA PHE A 121 3.86 -0.63 -7.99
C PHE A 121 2.35 -0.42 -7.91
N LEU A 122 1.61 -1.49 -7.57
CA LEU A 122 0.22 -1.45 -7.15
C LEU A 122 0.16 -1.61 -5.63
N PHE A 123 -0.22 -0.54 -4.93
CA PHE A 123 -0.35 -0.58 -3.48
C PHE A 123 -1.74 -1.05 -3.12
N TYR A 124 -1.80 -2.16 -2.38
CA TYR A 124 -3.05 -2.70 -1.86
C TYR A 124 -2.97 -2.86 -0.35
N GLY A 125 -4.12 -2.91 0.31
CA GLY A 125 -4.18 -3.01 1.77
C GLY A 125 -5.44 -3.68 2.27
N TRP A 126 -5.58 -3.79 3.59
CA TRP A 126 -6.81 -4.27 4.22
C TRP A 126 -7.76 -3.09 4.43
N PHE A 127 -8.95 -3.17 3.84
CA PHE A 127 -9.99 -2.15 3.90
C PHE A 127 -11.34 -2.70 4.35
N LYS A 128 -12.19 -1.82 4.89
CA LYS A 128 -13.58 -2.11 5.22
C LYS A 128 -14.42 -0.84 5.12
N GLU A 129 -15.65 -0.97 4.63
CA GLU A 129 -16.57 0.17 4.53
C GLU A 129 -16.93 0.75 5.89
N VAL A 130 -16.99 2.08 5.92
CA VAL A 130 -17.39 2.87 7.08
C VAL A 130 -18.62 3.70 6.78
N GLU A 131 -19.34 4.07 7.83
CA GLU A 131 -20.50 4.95 7.80
C GLU A 131 -20.45 5.89 9.01
N LYS A 132 -21.21 6.98 8.92
CA LYS A 132 -21.35 7.95 10.00
C LYS A 132 -22.76 7.87 10.56
N ILE A 133 -22.89 7.48 11.83
CA ILE A 133 -24.16 7.43 12.56
C ILE A 133 -24.00 8.29 13.81
N ASP A 134 -24.97 9.16 14.08
CA ASP A 134 -24.97 10.06 15.24
C ASP A 134 -23.64 10.82 15.43
N ASN A 135 -23.10 11.37 14.33
CA ASN A 135 -21.82 12.08 14.26
C ASN A 135 -20.57 11.28 14.65
N LYS A 136 -20.66 9.95 14.66
CA LYS A 136 -19.55 9.04 14.95
C LYS A 136 -19.27 8.12 13.77
N TRP A 137 -18.00 7.98 13.41
CA TRP A 137 -17.59 7.01 12.38
C TRP A 137 -17.56 5.60 12.94
N GLN A 138 -18.11 4.65 12.19
CA GLN A 138 -18.06 3.23 12.52
C GLN A 138 -17.87 2.40 11.27
N TYR A 139 -17.34 1.18 11.44
CA TYR A 139 -17.38 0.20 10.36
C TYR A 139 -18.83 -0.24 10.15
N LYS A 140 -19.26 -0.33 8.89
CA LYS A 140 -20.56 -0.93 8.56
C LYS A 140 -20.59 -2.37 9.08
N LYS A 141 -21.67 -2.74 9.78
CA LYS A 141 -21.81 -4.02 10.47
C LYS A 141 -21.57 -5.22 9.54
N ASP A 142 -22.20 -5.18 8.37
CA ASP A 142 -22.20 -6.29 7.40
C ASP A 142 -21.15 -6.13 6.28
N ALA A 143 -20.31 -5.09 6.37
CA ALA A 143 -19.21 -4.92 5.41
C ALA A 143 -18.14 -6.01 5.58
N LYS A 144 -17.66 -6.50 4.44
CA LYS A 144 -16.60 -7.50 4.38
C LYS A 144 -15.24 -6.82 4.59
N ASP A 145 -14.26 -7.61 5.04
CA ASP A 145 -12.86 -7.22 4.98
C ASP A 145 -12.35 -7.44 3.55
N LEU A 146 -11.76 -6.42 2.95
CA LEU A 146 -11.36 -6.44 1.55
C LEU A 146 -9.87 -6.17 1.39
N HIS A 147 -9.27 -6.78 0.38
CA HIS A 147 -8.05 -6.28 -0.22
C HIS A 147 -8.43 -5.38 -1.39
N VAL A 148 -7.95 -4.14 -1.35
CA VAL A 148 -8.26 -3.10 -2.35
C VAL A 148 -6.96 -2.43 -2.75
N ILE A 149 -6.76 -2.22 -4.06
CA ILE A 149 -5.70 -1.38 -4.60
C ILE A 149 -6.10 0.08 -4.38
N TRP A 150 -5.37 0.78 -3.54
CA TRP A 150 -5.69 2.17 -3.18
C TRP A 150 -4.82 3.20 -3.91
N GLY A 151 -3.76 2.74 -4.58
CA GLY A 151 -2.87 3.62 -5.33
C GLY A 151 -1.90 2.85 -6.22
N TYR A 152 -1.30 3.56 -7.16
CA TYR A 152 -0.16 3.05 -7.92
C TYR A 152 0.93 4.11 -8.09
N MET A 153 2.14 3.65 -8.41
CA MET A 153 3.19 4.48 -8.98
C MET A 153 3.93 3.78 -10.11
N GLU A 154 4.32 4.54 -11.14
CA GLU A 154 5.36 4.17 -12.09
C GLU A 154 6.72 4.60 -11.50
N VAL A 155 7.68 3.70 -11.46
CA VAL A 155 9.03 3.96 -10.96
C VAL A 155 9.76 4.91 -11.91
N GLY A 156 10.17 6.07 -11.40
CA GLY A 156 10.98 7.05 -12.13
C GLY A 156 12.47 7.02 -11.75
N LYS A 157 12.78 6.68 -10.50
CA LYS A 157 14.15 6.49 -10.01
C LYS A 157 14.21 5.37 -8.97
N VAL A 158 15.35 4.67 -8.94
CA VAL A 158 15.70 3.68 -7.91
C VAL A 158 16.95 4.16 -7.18
N LEU A 159 16.86 4.31 -5.86
CA LEU A 159 17.93 4.79 -5.01
C LEU A 159 18.31 3.69 -4.01
N HIS A 160 19.56 3.23 -4.06
CA HIS A 160 20.11 2.35 -3.04
C HIS A 160 20.66 3.22 -1.92
N ILE A 161 20.15 3.07 -0.70
CA ILE A 161 20.52 3.90 0.45
C ILE A 161 21.56 3.18 1.30
N ASN A 162 22.68 3.84 1.56
CA ASN A 162 23.69 3.40 2.52
C ASN A 162 24.39 4.60 3.17
N ASN A 163 25.17 4.35 4.21
CA ASN A 163 25.83 5.41 4.98
C ASN A 163 26.76 6.29 4.11
N ASP A 164 27.34 5.73 3.05
CA ASP A 164 28.33 6.42 2.22
C ASP A 164 27.69 7.36 1.18
N ASN A 165 26.43 7.13 0.82
CA ASN A 165 25.75 7.88 -0.24
C ASN A 165 24.54 8.71 0.21
N THR A 166 24.01 8.51 1.42
CA THR A 166 22.83 9.25 1.91
C THR A 166 22.98 10.76 1.77
N ASN A 167 24.14 11.33 2.13
CA ASN A 167 24.37 12.77 2.03
C ASN A 167 24.33 13.27 0.58
N LYS A 168 24.87 12.50 -0.37
CA LYS A 168 24.84 12.84 -1.81
C LYS A 168 23.42 12.73 -2.35
N ILE A 169 22.66 11.72 -1.92
CA ILE A 169 21.25 11.55 -2.30
C ILE A 169 20.43 12.75 -1.80
N LEU A 170 20.64 13.20 -0.55
CA LEU A 170 19.93 14.35 0.01
C LEU A 170 20.27 15.69 -0.64
N GLN A 171 21.47 15.83 -1.23
CA GLN A 171 21.79 17.00 -2.03
C GLN A 171 20.97 17.06 -3.32
N ILE A 172 20.64 15.91 -3.91
CA ILE A 172 19.87 15.80 -5.16
C ILE A 172 18.36 15.77 -4.88
N TYR A 173 17.95 15.09 -3.81
CA TYR A 173 16.56 14.84 -3.42
C TYR A 173 16.30 15.30 -1.97
N PRO A 174 16.42 16.60 -1.67
CA PRO A 174 16.31 17.12 -0.30
C PRO A 174 14.95 16.85 0.36
N PHE A 175 13.88 16.73 -0.43
CA PHE A 175 12.55 16.39 0.07
C PHE A 175 12.49 15.04 0.80
N LEU A 176 13.44 14.12 0.55
CA LEU A 176 13.52 12.82 1.22
C LEU A 176 14.06 12.89 2.66
N ALA A 177 14.47 14.05 3.17
CA ALA A 177 15.10 14.18 4.49
C ALA A 177 14.28 13.57 5.65
N LYS A 178 12.94 13.63 5.56
CA LYS A 178 12.02 13.04 6.56
C LYS A 178 11.45 11.67 6.16
N HIS A 179 11.92 11.09 5.05
CA HIS A 179 11.45 9.79 4.60
C HIS A 179 11.88 8.71 5.61
N PRO A 180 11.02 7.74 5.99
CA PRO A 180 11.34 6.72 7.00
C PRO A 180 12.58 5.88 6.71
N HIS A 181 13.00 5.82 5.44
CA HIS A 181 14.19 5.10 4.96
C HIS A 181 15.45 5.96 4.83
N ILE A 182 15.37 7.25 5.18
CA ILE A 182 16.51 8.18 5.24
C ILE A 182 16.74 8.67 6.67
N GLU A 183 15.68 9.11 7.34
CA GLU A 183 15.74 9.73 8.67
C GLU A 183 16.43 8.84 9.72
N ILE A 184 16.24 7.53 9.59
CA ILE A 184 16.79 6.55 10.51
C ILE A 184 17.50 5.42 9.77
N THR A 185 18.48 4.83 10.44
CA THR A 185 19.16 3.64 9.92
C THR A 185 18.20 2.46 9.81
N ARG A 186 18.06 1.95 8.58
CA ARG A 186 17.28 0.75 8.23
C ARG A 186 18.20 -0.44 7.99
N LYS A 187 17.62 -1.64 7.95
CA LYS A 187 18.32 -2.87 7.60
C LYS A 187 18.79 -2.82 6.15
N ASN A 188 20.00 -3.30 5.91
CA ASN A 188 20.50 -3.47 4.56
C ASN A 188 19.94 -4.76 3.91
N PRO A 189 19.72 -4.77 2.58
CA PRO A 189 19.74 -3.60 1.71
C PRO A 189 18.57 -2.65 2.00
N ASN A 190 18.78 -1.35 1.83
CA ASN A 190 17.76 -0.32 1.95
C ASN A 190 17.61 0.38 0.59
N ILE A 191 16.39 0.48 0.08
CA ILE A 191 16.11 1.05 -1.25
C ILE A 191 14.92 2.00 -1.20
N ILE A 192 14.94 3.05 -2.01
CA ILE A 192 13.84 3.99 -2.21
C ILE A 192 13.53 4.09 -3.70
N PHE A 193 12.25 3.96 -4.04
CA PHE A 193 11.71 4.23 -5.36
C PHE A 193 11.06 5.61 -5.37
N ILE A 194 11.38 6.46 -6.34
CA ILE A 194 10.71 7.75 -6.56
C ILE A 194 9.80 7.60 -7.77
N SER A 195 8.55 8.06 -7.66
CA SER A 195 7.58 7.98 -8.74
C SER A 195 7.90 8.94 -9.88
N LYS A 196 7.74 8.46 -11.12
CA LYS A 196 7.56 9.32 -12.29
C LYS A 196 6.10 9.76 -12.42
N ASN A 197 5.18 8.82 -12.24
CA ASN A 197 3.74 9.04 -12.21
C ASN A 197 3.16 8.33 -10.98
N PHE A 198 2.12 8.89 -10.38
CA PHE A 198 1.38 8.22 -9.31
C PHE A 198 -0.09 8.62 -9.37
N LYS A 199 -0.94 7.76 -8.79
CA LYS A 199 -2.37 8.08 -8.62
C LYS A 199 -2.90 7.45 -7.34
N ARG A 200 -3.69 8.23 -6.60
CA ARG A 200 -4.59 7.72 -5.56
C ARG A 200 -5.90 7.27 -6.22
N LEU A 201 -6.35 6.07 -5.89
CA LEU A 201 -7.51 5.46 -6.53
C LEU A 201 -8.71 5.50 -5.60
N LYS A 202 -9.91 5.41 -6.19
CA LYS A 202 -11.15 5.21 -5.45
C LYS A 202 -11.51 3.73 -5.42
N TYR A 203 -12.31 3.36 -4.43
CA TYR A 203 -12.93 2.06 -4.37
C TYR A 203 -13.94 1.90 -5.50
N ASN A 204 -13.72 0.89 -6.34
CA ASN A 204 -14.60 0.46 -7.42
C ASN A 204 -14.32 -1.02 -7.76
N ASN A 205 -15.00 -1.56 -8.76
CA ASN A 205 -14.86 -2.96 -9.16
C ASN A 205 -13.47 -3.30 -9.74
N TYR A 206 -12.73 -2.33 -10.29
CA TYR A 206 -11.39 -2.55 -10.85
C TYR A 206 -10.30 -2.58 -9.76
N THR A 207 -10.50 -1.81 -8.69
CA THR A 207 -9.56 -1.73 -7.55
C THR A 207 -9.81 -2.80 -6.48
N LEU A 208 -10.98 -3.45 -6.50
CA LEU A 208 -11.32 -4.57 -5.63
C LEU A 208 -10.55 -5.83 -6.06
N LEU A 209 -9.76 -6.38 -5.13
CA LEU A 209 -9.08 -7.66 -5.36
C LEU A 209 -9.89 -8.83 -4.81
N SER A 210 -10.49 -8.67 -3.62
CA SER A 210 -11.20 -9.76 -2.94
C SER A 210 -12.44 -10.22 -3.70
N ASP A 211 -12.64 -11.54 -3.74
CA ASP A 211 -13.88 -12.14 -4.26
C ASP A 211 -15.02 -11.92 -3.25
N ILE A 212 -15.94 -11.00 -3.55
CA ILE A 212 -17.08 -10.68 -2.67
C ILE A 212 -18.28 -11.60 -2.88
N GLU A 213 -18.39 -12.23 -4.06
CA GLU A 213 -19.47 -13.15 -4.43
C GLU A 213 -19.27 -14.50 -3.73
N ASN A 214 -18.03 -15.01 -3.77
CA ASN A 214 -17.65 -16.27 -3.12
C ASN A 214 -16.66 -16.01 -1.97
N TYR A 215 -17.06 -15.15 -1.04
CA TYR A 215 -16.17 -14.62 -0.01
C TYR A 215 -15.62 -15.71 0.94
N LYS A 216 -14.31 -15.93 0.86
CA LYS A 216 -13.53 -16.84 1.74
C LYS A 216 -12.52 -16.08 2.60
N GLY A 217 -12.62 -14.74 2.63
CA GLY A 217 -11.68 -13.84 3.29
C GLY A 217 -10.93 -12.94 2.31
N ARG A 218 -10.46 -11.79 2.80
CA ARG A 218 -9.80 -10.73 2.02
C ARG A 218 -8.65 -11.17 1.11
N SER A 219 -7.94 -12.25 1.44
CA SER A 219 -6.81 -12.75 0.65
C SER A 219 -7.19 -13.67 -0.51
N TYR A 220 -8.46 -14.03 -0.65
CA TYR A 220 -8.96 -14.76 -1.83
C TYR A 220 -9.40 -13.75 -2.87
N TRP A 221 -8.64 -13.67 -3.94
CA TRP A 221 -8.82 -12.67 -4.98
C TRP A 221 -9.57 -13.23 -6.17
N LYS A 222 -10.30 -12.36 -6.86
CA LYS A 222 -10.94 -12.61 -8.16
C LYS A 222 -10.38 -11.58 -9.14
N LEU A 223 -9.57 -12.04 -10.08
CA LEU A 223 -8.97 -11.22 -11.14
C LEU A 223 -9.53 -11.64 -12.50
N PRO A 224 -9.54 -10.76 -13.52
CA PRO A 224 -9.86 -11.17 -14.89
C PRO A 224 -9.02 -12.37 -15.36
N SER A 225 -9.59 -13.23 -16.22
CA SER A 225 -8.96 -14.50 -16.62
C SER A 225 -7.58 -14.34 -17.26
N PHE A 226 -7.30 -13.20 -17.90
CA PHE A 226 -5.99 -12.90 -18.48
C PHE A 226 -4.86 -12.74 -17.45
N PHE A 227 -5.17 -12.61 -16.15
CA PHE A 227 -4.20 -12.72 -15.05
C PHE A 227 -3.80 -14.16 -14.72
N ASN A 228 -4.37 -15.18 -15.37
CA ASN A 228 -3.99 -16.58 -15.18
C ASN A 228 -2.62 -16.90 -15.81
N GLN A 229 -1.55 -16.38 -15.20
CA GLN A 229 -0.18 -16.41 -15.72
C GLN A 229 0.79 -16.98 -14.67
N PRO A 230 0.62 -18.23 -14.22
CA PRO A 230 1.39 -18.79 -13.10
C PRO A 230 2.91 -18.72 -13.29
N GLN A 231 3.39 -18.78 -14.54
CA GLN A 231 4.81 -18.67 -14.88
C GLN A 231 5.39 -17.26 -14.70
N ALA A 232 4.54 -16.23 -14.72
CA ALA A 232 4.95 -14.83 -14.67
C ALA A 232 4.90 -14.24 -13.25
N PHE A 233 4.26 -14.93 -12.30
CA PHE A 233 4.13 -14.47 -10.92
C PHE A 233 5.19 -15.06 -10.00
N THR A 234 5.74 -14.24 -9.11
CA THR A 234 6.50 -14.72 -7.95
C THR A 234 5.55 -15.15 -6.83
N TYR A 235 5.87 -16.24 -6.14
CA TYR A 235 5.20 -16.75 -4.92
C TYR A 235 3.72 -17.15 -5.03
N VAL A 236 2.98 -16.72 -6.06
CA VAL A 236 1.61 -17.15 -6.33
C VAL A 236 1.64 -18.53 -7.00
N LYS A 237 1.12 -19.55 -6.32
CA LYS A 237 1.15 -20.93 -6.83
C LYS A 237 -0.21 -21.44 -7.28
N ASN A 238 -1.29 -20.95 -6.67
CA ASN A 238 -2.62 -21.51 -6.83
C ASN A 238 -3.48 -20.57 -7.67
N PHE A 239 -3.76 -20.99 -8.90
CA PHE A 239 -4.66 -20.34 -9.83
C PHE A 239 -5.84 -21.28 -10.08
N ILE A 240 -7.05 -20.82 -9.78
CA ILE A 240 -8.29 -21.55 -10.05
C ILE A 240 -8.98 -20.79 -11.18
N ALA A 241 -8.75 -21.26 -12.41
CA ALA A 241 -9.27 -20.63 -13.61
C ALA A 241 -10.74 -20.95 -13.84
N ASN A 242 -11.48 -19.96 -14.29
CA ASN A 242 -12.81 -20.04 -14.87
C ASN A 242 -12.77 -19.33 -16.24
N ASN A 243 -13.88 -19.29 -16.98
CA ASN A 243 -13.91 -18.69 -18.32
C ASN A 243 -13.52 -17.19 -18.29
N ASP A 244 -14.12 -16.42 -17.37
CA ASP A 244 -13.99 -14.96 -17.36
C ASP A 244 -13.02 -14.42 -16.29
N PHE A 245 -12.67 -15.25 -15.30
CA PHE A 245 -11.86 -14.85 -14.16
C PHE A 245 -10.92 -15.96 -13.69
N VAL A 246 -9.93 -15.58 -12.91
CA VAL A 246 -9.07 -16.48 -12.16
C VAL A 246 -9.12 -16.10 -10.69
N ASN A 247 -9.35 -17.10 -9.84
CA ASN A 247 -9.14 -16.91 -8.41
C ASN A 247 -7.71 -17.23 -8.04
N ILE A 248 -7.11 -16.36 -7.24
CA ILE A 248 -5.80 -16.59 -6.64
C ILE A 248 -5.87 -16.34 -5.14
N LYS A 249 -4.99 -16.99 -4.37
CA LYS A 249 -4.79 -16.65 -2.97
C LYS A 249 -3.55 -15.77 -2.84
N ALA A 250 -3.73 -14.55 -2.35
CA ALA A 250 -2.63 -13.64 -2.10
C ALA A 250 -1.58 -14.30 -1.18
N PRO A 251 -0.29 -14.25 -1.53
CA PRO A 251 0.75 -14.90 -0.75
C PRO A 251 0.87 -14.23 0.64
N TYR A 252 1.17 -15.05 1.65
CA TYR A 252 1.51 -14.57 2.99
C TYR A 252 3.01 -14.25 3.13
N ILE A 253 3.84 -14.71 2.20
CA ILE A 253 5.30 -14.60 2.21
C ILE A 253 5.69 -13.35 1.41
N GLY A 254 6.51 -12.49 2.01
CA GLY A 254 6.93 -11.22 1.42
C GLY A 254 5.84 -10.15 1.50
N GLN A 255 6.23 -8.88 1.67
CA GLN A 255 5.27 -7.77 1.51
C GLN A 255 4.93 -7.54 0.03
N GLU A 256 5.75 -8.07 -0.88
CA GLU A 256 5.68 -7.88 -2.32
C GLU A 256 5.67 -9.21 -3.07
N PHE A 257 4.93 -9.23 -4.18
CA PHE A 257 5.12 -10.21 -5.24
C PHE A 257 5.01 -9.54 -6.61
N VAL A 258 5.64 -10.15 -7.60
CA VAL A 258 5.95 -9.53 -8.90
C VAL A 258 5.28 -10.33 -10.00
N LEU A 259 4.67 -9.60 -10.93
CA LEU A 259 4.18 -10.07 -12.21
C LEU A 259 5.11 -9.52 -13.30
N ASP A 260 5.87 -10.41 -13.94
CA ASP A 260 6.75 -10.06 -15.06
C ASP A 260 5.95 -10.04 -16.37
N LEU A 261 5.75 -8.84 -16.93
CA LEU A 261 4.91 -8.68 -18.12
C LEU A 261 5.55 -9.22 -19.40
N ASP A 262 6.85 -9.43 -19.43
CA ASP A 262 7.50 -10.01 -20.61
C ASP A 262 7.46 -11.55 -20.60
N SER A 263 7.07 -12.13 -19.46
CA SER A 263 6.82 -13.57 -19.28
C SER A 263 5.34 -13.96 -19.50
N THR A 264 4.52 -13.05 -20.04
CA THR A 264 3.09 -13.28 -20.34
C THR A 264 2.72 -12.87 -21.76
N SER A 265 1.76 -13.60 -22.36
CA SER A 265 1.12 -13.25 -23.63
C SER A 265 0.05 -12.15 -23.51
N GLU A 266 -0.36 -11.79 -22.28
CA GLU A 266 -1.53 -10.93 -22.01
C GLU A 266 -1.15 -9.50 -21.57
N LYS A 267 0.10 -9.10 -21.80
CA LYS A 267 0.66 -7.80 -21.39
C LYS A 267 -0.24 -6.61 -21.71
N GLY A 268 -0.78 -6.55 -22.92
CA GLY A 268 -1.66 -5.45 -23.35
C GLY A 268 -2.92 -5.33 -22.49
N LYS A 269 -3.64 -6.45 -22.30
CA LYS A 269 -4.88 -6.48 -21.51
C LYS A 269 -4.64 -6.17 -20.03
N ILE A 270 -3.52 -6.64 -19.48
CA ILE A 270 -3.15 -6.36 -18.09
C ILE A 270 -2.89 -4.87 -17.89
N LEU A 271 -2.14 -4.23 -18.80
CA LEU A 271 -1.88 -2.79 -18.72
C LEU A 271 -3.15 -1.97 -18.90
N GLU A 272 -3.98 -2.31 -19.89
CA GLU A 272 -5.28 -1.67 -20.10
C GLU A 272 -6.16 -1.75 -18.85
N TYR A 273 -6.24 -2.93 -18.22
CA TYR A 273 -6.99 -3.14 -16.99
C TYR A 273 -6.51 -2.23 -15.84
N ILE A 274 -5.19 -2.11 -15.67
CA ILE A 274 -4.59 -1.28 -14.62
C ILE A 274 -4.81 0.21 -14.90
N PHE A 275 -4.69 0.65 -16.15
CA PHE A 275 -4.94 2.05 -16.50
C PHE A 275 -6.43 2.42 -16.45
N ASN A 276 -7.33 1.44 -16.45
CA ASN A 276 -8.76 1.60 -16.19
C ASN A 276 -9.13 1.69 -14.70
N PHE A 277 -8.16 1.79 -13.78
CA PHE A 277 -8.44 2.08 -12.37
C PHE A 277 -9.03 3.49 -12.13
N SER A 278 -9.52 4.16 -13.17
CA SER A 278 -9.93 5.57 -13.22
C SER A 278 -10.76 6.00 -12.02
#